data_AF-K1THK3-F1
#
_entry.id   AF-K1THK3-F1
#
_cell.length_a   1.000
_cell.length_b   1.000
_cell.length_c   1.000
_cell.angle_alpha   90.00
_cell.angle_beta   90.00
_cell.angle_gamma   90.00
#
_symmetry.space_group_name_H-M   'P 1'
#
loop_
_entity.id
_entity.type
_entity.pdbx_description
1 polymer ?
#
loop_
_entity_poly.entity_id
_entity_poly.type
_entity_poly.pdbx_seq_one_letter_code
_entity_poly.pdbx_strand_id
1 'polypeptide(L)'
;MAKVKYVPIPLDMADDIEELSDEEIGLVVRAYLQYGRSGETAEMPRTIKYLYNALVRELDRASEGYEKKVAAGKSGGRGRPKKEHSEEIQQPEPAQLNPEPEQKPEMRTPTPFISDEEAAEIQQGTNAVL
;
A
#
# COMPACT_ATOMS: atom_id res chain seq x y z
N MET A 1 19.11 10.85 -8.55
CA MET A 1 17.67 10.62 -8.29
C MET A 1 17.47 10.26 -6.83
N ALA A 2 16.44 10.80 -6.17
CA ALA A 2 16.02 10.30 -4.87
C ALA A 2 15.71 8.80 -4.96
N LYS A 3 16.14 8.01 -3.96
CA LYS A 3 15.95 6.56 -3.96
C LYS A 3 14.46 6.24 -3.75
N VAL A 4 13.77 5.89 -4.83
CA VAL A 4 12.35 5.52 -4.80
C VAL A 4 12.21 4.18 -4.07
N LYS A 5 11.35 4.11 -3.05
CA LYS A 5 11.16 2.88 -2.24
C LYS A 5 10.43 1.77 -3.00
N TYR A 6 9.57 2.18 -3.92
CA TYR A 6 8.79 1.32 -4.78
C TYR A 6 8.69 1.99 -6.14
N VAL A 7 8.33 1.21 -7.14
CA VAL A 7 8.18 1.65 -8.52
C VAL A 7 6.70 1.45 -8.89
N PRO A 8 5.97 2.49 -9.32
CA PRO A 8 4.55 2.37 -9.62
C PRO A 8 4.33 1.68 -10.97
N ILE A 9 3.28 0.87 -11.05
CA ILE A 9 2.73 0.37 -12.32
C ILE A 9 1.27 0.85 -12.36
N PRO A 10 0.91 1.74 -13.28
CA PRO A 10 -0.47 2.18 -13.46
C PRO A 10 -1.40 1.04 -13.87
N LEU A 11 -2.64 1.07 -13.36
CA LEU A 11 -3.64 0.03 -13.64
C LEU A 11 -4.16 0.08 -15.09
N ASP A 12 -4.11 1.24 -15.75
CA ASP A 12 -4.48 1.40 -17.16
C ASP A 12 -3.51 0.70 -18.13
N MET A 13 -2.34 0.26 -17.64
CA MET A 13 -1.40 -0.57 -18.40
C MET A 13 -1.67 -2.07 -18.24
N ALA A 14 -2.71 -2.48 -17.51
CA ALA A 14 -3.03 -3.90 -17.32
C ALA A 14 -3.33 -4.59 -18.65
N ASP A 15 -4.17 -3.96 -19.49
CA ASP A 15 -4.52 -4.50 -20.81
C ASP A 15 -3.27 -4.67 -21.70
N ASP A 16 -2.37 -3.68 -21.71
CA ASP A 16 -1.09 -3.74 -22.44
C ASP A 16 -0.17 -4.87 -21.93
N ILE A 17 -0.24 -5.21 -20.64
CA ILE A 17 0.54 -6.29 -20.03
C ILE A 17 -0.06 -7.66 -20.38
N GLU A 18 -1.38 -7.78 -20.42
CA GLU A 18 -2.08 -9.02 -20.77
C GLU A 18 -1.82 -9.49 -22.21
N GLU A 19 -1.46 -8.57 -23.12
CA GLU A 19 -1.08 -8.91 -24.50
C GLU A 19 0.30 -9.56 -24.62
N LEU A 20 1.12 -9.51 -23.57
CA LEU A 20 2.51 -10.00 -23.58
C LEU A 20 2.62 -11.44 -23.07
N SER A 21 3.64 -12.15 -23.53
CA SER A 21 4.00 -13.45 -22.94
C SER A 21 4.63 -13.28 -21.56
N ASP A 22 4.59 -14.33 -20.74
CA ASP A 22 5.25 -14.34 -19.42
C ASP A 22 6.75 -14.00 -19.50
N GLU A 23 7.44 -14.46 -20.55
CA GLU A 23 8.84 -14.14 -20.80
C GLU A 23 9.06 -12.65 -21.10
N GLU A 24 8.18 -12.07 -21.92
CA GLU A 24 8.18 -10.66 -22.29
C GLU A 24 7.91 -9.77 -21.08
N ILE A 25 6.91 -10.10 -20.27
CA ILE A 25 6.60 -9.43 -19.01
C ILE A 25 7.82 -9.49 -18.08
N GLY A 26 8.40 -10.69 -17.93
CA GLY A 26 9.60 -10.88 -17.11
C GLY A 26 10.78 -10.02 -17.56
N LEU A 27 10.97 -9.84 -18.87
CA LEU A 27 12.01 -8.97 -19.42
C LEU A 27 11.73 -7.50 -19.07
N VAL A 28 10.51 -7.03 -19.31
CA VAL A 28 10.09 -5.64 -19.05
C VAL A 28 10.22 -5.30 -17.58
N VAL A 29 9.66 -6.13 -16.69
CA VAL A 29 9.67 -5.88 -15.25
C VAL A 29 11.10 -5.86 -14.71
N ARG A 30 11.97 -6.79 -15.14
CA ARG A 30 13.39 -6.80 -14.71
C ARG A 30 14.12 -5.52 -15.13
N ALA A 31 13.98 -5.13 -16.39
CA ALA A 31 14.63 -3.92 -16.90
C ALA A 31 14.07 -2.64 -16.24
N TYR A 32 12.76 -2.60 -15.99
CA TYR A 32 12.11 -1.48 -15.33
C TYR A 32 12.60 -1.30 -13.89
N LEU A 33 12.70 -2.39 -13.12
CA LEU A 33 13.28 -2.36 -11.78
C LEU A 33 14.76 -2.00 -11.80
N GLN A 34 15.52 -2.43 -12.81
CA GLN A 34 16.91 -2.04 -12.98
C GLN A 34 17.04 -0.55 -13.26
N TYR A 35 16.21 0.00 -14.15
CA TYR A 35 16.13 1.44 -14.40
C TYR A 35 15.83 2.21 -13.10
N GLY A 36 14.86 1.76 -12.29
CA GLY A 36 14.58 2.39 -11.00
C GLY A 36 15.74 2.34 -9.99
N ARG A 37 16.71 1.43 -10.16
CA ARG A 37 17.90 1.29 -9.30
C ARG A 37 19.08 2.12 -9.80
N SER A 38 19.40 2.03 -11.09
CA SER A 38 20.61 2.65 -11.67
C SER A 38 20.33 3.94 -12.46
N GLY A 39 19.09 4.15 -12.91
CA GLY A 39 18.73 5.19 -13.89
C GLY A 39 19.16 4.85 -15.32
N GLU A 40 19.70 3.66 -15.57
CA GLU A 40 20.18 3.25 -16.88
C GLU A 40 19.05 2.61 -17.69
N THR A 41 18.84 3.09 -18.90
CA THR A 41 17.84 2.56 -19.82
C THR A 41 18.34 1.27 -20.46
N ALA A 42 17.47 0.27 -20.55
CA ALA A 42 17.74 -0.96 -21.28
C ALA A 42 17.32 -0.85 -22.74
N GLU A 43 18.05 -1.51 -23.64
CA GLU A 43 17.56 -1.76 -24.99
C GLU A 43 16.53 -2.90 -24.97
N MET A 44 15.40 -2.68 -25.65
CA MET A 44 14.28 -3.60 -25.66
C MET A 44 13.87 -4.00 -27.07
N PRO A 45 13.42 -5.25 -27.27
CA PRO A 45 12.74 -5.67 -28.50
C PRO A 45 11.59 -4.74 -28.86
N ARG A 46 11.35 -4.56 -30.17
CA ARG A 46 10.38 -3.58 -30.68
C ARG A 46 8.97 -3.78 -30.11
N THR A 47 8.54 -5.03 -29.91
CA THR A 47 7.22 -5.40 -29.40
C THR A 47 6.96 -4.82 -28.01
N ILE A 48 7.93 -4.97 -27.10
CA ILE A 48 7.78 -4.58 -25.69
C ILE A 48 8.40 -3.21 -25.36
N LYS A 49 9.10 -2.60 -26.30
CA LYS A 49 9.76 -1.30 -26.13
C LYS A 49 8.77 -0.18 -25.79
N TYR A 50 7.55 -0.24 -26.31
CA TYR A 50 6.52 0.75 -26.01
C TYR A 50 6.14 0.74 -24.53
N LEU A 51 5.74 -0.42 -23.99
CA LEU A 51 5.37 -0.58 -22.59
C LEU A 51 6.52 -0.21 -21.65
N TYR A 52 7.74 -0.67 -21.95
CA TYR A 52 8.93 -0.30 -21.16
C TYR A 52 9.13 1.22 -21.09
N ASN A 53 9.05 1.92 -22.22
CA ASN A 53 9.20 3.37 -22.25
C ASN A 53 8.06 4.10 -21.52
N ALA A 54 6.84 3.57 -21.57
CA ALA A 54 5.70 4.13 -20.85
C ALA A 54 5.90 4.01 -19.32
N LEU A 55 6.34 2.85 -18.84
CA LEU A 55 6.68 2.61 -17.44
C LEU A 55 7.80 3.53 -16.95
N VAL A 56 8.89 3.67 -17.72
CA VAL A 56 10.00 4.58 -17.40
C VAL A 56 9.51 6.01 -17.23
N ARG A 57 8.71 6.52 -18.17
CA ARG A 57 8.15 7.88 -18.10
C ARG A 57 7.29 8.08 -16.87
N GLU A 58 6.52 7.08 -16.48
CA GLU A 58 5.67 7.19 -15.30
C GLU A 58 6.48 7.17 -14.01
N LEU A 59 7.55 6.35 -13.94
CA LEU A 59 8.47 6.40 -12.81
C LEU A 59 9.15 7.76 -12.68
N ASP A 60 9.59 8.35 -13.80
CA ASP A 60 10.22 9.67 -13.80
C ASP A 60 9.22 10.73 -13.30
N ARG A 61 7.99 10.72 -13.82
CA ARG A 61 6.90 11.61 -13.36
C ARG A 61 6.61 11.44 -11.87
N ALA A 62 6.51 10.21 -11.39
CA ALA A 62 6.27 9.91 -9.97
C ALA A 62 7.43 10.40 -9.09
N SER A 63 8.66 10.21 -9.56
CA SER A 63 9.88 10.65 -8.87
C SER A 63 9.95 12.18 -8.77
N GLU A 64 9.70 12.90 -9.86
CA GLU A 64 9.61 14.36 -9.84
C GLU A 64 8.50 14.86 -8.90
N GLY A 65 7.33 14.22 -8.92
CA GLY A 65 6.23 14.56 -8.03
C GLY A 65 6.59 14.37 -6.56
N TYR A 66 7.32 13.30 -6.23
CA TYR A 66 7.83 13.05 -4.89
C TYR A 66 8.86 14.11 -4.47
N GLU A 67 9.83 14.42 -5.33
CA GLU A 67 10.86 15.43 -5.04
C GLU A 67 10.24 16.82 -4.81
N LYS A 68 9.23 17.21 -5.60
CA LYS A 68 8.46 18.46 -5.40
C LYS A 68 7.75 18.48 -4.05
N LYS A 69 7.09 17.39 -3.65
CA LYS A 69 6.42 17.28 -2.34
C LYS A 69 7.40 17.36 -1.18
N VAL A 70 8.55 16.68 -1.29
CA VAL A 70 9.62 16.74 -0.29
C VAL A 70 10.19 18.16 -0.19
N ALA A 71 10.44 18.82 -1.32
CA ALA A 71 10.92 20.20 -1.35
C ALA A 71 9.91 21.17 -0.72
N ALA A 72 8.63 21.06 -1.07
CA ALA A 72 7.55 21.86 -0.48
C ALA A 72 7.37 21.61 1.02
N GLY A 73 7.50 20.35 1.47
CA GLY A 73 7.48 20.01 2.90
C GLY A 73 8.67 20.59 3.66
N LYS A 74 9.87 20.56 3.07
CA LYS A 74 11.09 21.16 3.63
C LYS A 74 11.04 22.68 3.68
N SER A 75 10.40 23.32 2.69
CA SER A 75 10.22 24.78 2.66
C SER A 75 9.06 25.27 3.56
N GLY A 76 8.58 24.44 4.49
CA GLY A 76 7.49 24.81 5.40
C GLY A 76 6.13 24.92 4.71
N GLY A 77 5.82 23.96 3.83
CA GLY A 77 4.59 23.88 3.04
C GLY A 77 3.40 24.41 3.83
N ARG A 78 2.88 25.55 3.35
CA ARG A 78 1.90 26.42 4.00
C ARG A 78 1.21 25.70 5.14
N GLY A 79 1.74 25.94 6.35
CA GLY A 79 1.16 25.42 7.57
C GLY A 79 -0.33 25.71 7.49
N ARG A 80 -1.14 24.65 7.49
CA ARG A 80 -2.53 24.76 7.93
C ARG A 80 -2.45 25.61 9.20
N PRO A 81 -3.06 26.80 9.27
CA PRO A 81 -2.97 27.61 10.48
C PRO A 81 -3.41 26.70 11.61
N LYS A 82 -2.51 26.49 12.58
CA LYS A 82 -2.89 25.82 13.82
C LYS A 82 -4.06 26.64 14.32
N LYS A 83 -5.25 26.02 14.41
CA LYS A 83 -6.32 26.62 15.22
C LYS A 83 -5.69 26.80 16.59
N GLU A 84 -5.44 28.05 16.96
CA GLU A 84 -5.07 28.38 18.32
C GLU A 84 -6.19 27.82 19.20
N HIS A 85 -5.80 27.05 20.21
CA HIS A 85 -6.69 26.72 21.30
C HIS A 85 -7.10 28.04 21.93
N SER A 86 -8.31 28.52 21.63
CA SER A 86 -8.95 29.53 22.43
C SER A 86 -9.39 28.85 23.72
N GLU A 87 -8.54 28.94 24.75
CA GLU A 87 -8.99 28.73 26.11
C GLU A 87 -9.96 29.86 26.49
N GLU A 88 -11.11 29.41 26.97
CA GLU A 88 -12.00 30.05 27.95
C GLU A 88 -12.93 31.18 27.47
N ILE A 89 -14.24 30.88 27.49
CA ILE A 89 -15.28 31.62 28.24
C ILE A 89 -16.54 30.72 28.36
N GLN A 90 -16.77 30.31 29.62
CA GLN A 90 -18.05 30.08 30.33
C GLN A 90 -19.00 28.92 29.93
N GLN A 91 -19.11 27.98 30.87
CA GLN A 91 -20.20 26.99 31.01
C GLN A 91 -21.58 27.67 31.17
N PRO A 92 -22.66 26.95 30.82
CA PRO A 92 -23.82 26.89 31.69
C PRO A 92 -24.06 25.48 32.26
N GLU A 93 -24.57 25.50 33.49
CA GLU A 93 -24.84 24.48 34.52
C GLU A 93 -25.60 23.18 34.14
N PRO A 94 -25.67 22.18 35.05
CA PRO A 94 -25.63 20.75 34.74
C PRO A 94 -27.00 20.11 34.54
N ALA A 95 -27.07 19.13 33.63
CA ALA A 95 -28.15 18.14 33.63
C ALA A 95 -27.91 17.17 34.80
N GLN A 96 -28.82 17.19 35.78
CA GLN A 96 -28.79 16.32 36.95
C GLN A 96 -29.20 14.89 36.62
N LEU A 97 -28.72 13.99 37.51
CA LEU A 97 -29.15 12.62 37.82
C LEU A 97 -28.46 11.48 37.04
N ASN A 98 -27.32 11.05 37.59
CA ASN A 98 -27.02 9.62 37.78
C ASN A 98 -27.62 9.14 39.12
N PRO A 99 -27.86 7.83 39.29
CA PRO A 99 -26.85 6.97 39.95
C PRO A 99 -26.62 5.65 39.16
N GLU A 100 -25.40 5.28 38.75
CA GLU A 100 -24.28 4.63 39.49
C GLU A 100 -24.62 3.29 40.19
N PRO A 101 -23.65 2.38 40.45
CA PRO A 101 -22.42 1.97 39.74
C PRO A 101 -22.34 0.41 39.64
N GLU A 102 -21.37 -0.22 38.97
CA GLU A 102 -20.31 -1.07 39.57
C GLU A 102 -20.00 -2.18 38.52
N GLN A 103 -18.80 -2.70 38.22
CA GLN A 103 -17.43 -2.60 38.72
C GLN A 103 -16.52 -3.11 37.57
N LYS A 104 -15.27 -2.65 37.49
CA LYS A 104 -14.19 -3.26 36.68
C LYS A 104 -13.07 -3.62 37.65
N PRO A 105 -12.46 -4.81 37.58
CA PRO A 105 -11.10 -4.92 37.01
C PRO A 105 -10.92 -6.31 36.34
N GLU A 106 -9.87 -6.75 35.65
CA GLU A 106 -8.51 -6.33 35.40
C GLU A 106 -7.95 -7.21 34.24
N MET A 107 -6.77 -6.84 33.75
CA MET A 107 -6.04 -7.37 32.59
C MET A 107 -5.66 -8.86 32.68
N ARG A 108 -5.55 -9.56 31.53
CA ARG A 108 -4.42 -10.49 31.18
C ARG A 108 -4.27 -10.67 29.65
N THR A 109 -3.12 -10.31 29.07
CA THR A 109 -2.51 -10.98 27.90
C THR A 109 -1.68 -12.20 28.41
N PRO A 110 -1.17 -13.17 27.60
CA PRO A 110 -1.11 -13.28 26.13
C PRO A 110 -1.60 -14.65 25.55
N THR A 111 -1.61 -14.76 24.22
CA THR A 111 -1.99 -15.89 23.34
C THR A 111 -1.27 -17.24 23.59
N PRO A 112 -1.85 -18.36 23.10
CA PRO A 112 -1.07 -19.23 22.23
C PRO A 112 -1.77 -19.57 20.90
N PHE A 113 -0.97 -19.47 19.85
CA PHE A 113 -0.97 -20.26 18.63
C PHE A 113 -1.81 -21.55 18.69
N ILE A 114 -2.77 -21.72 17.78
CA ILE A 114 -3.23 -23.05 17.38
C ILE A 114 -2.77 -23.25 15.95
N SER A 115 -1.85 -24.20 15.83
CA SER A 115 -1.25 -24.75 14.61
C SER A 115 -2.28 -25.53 13.79
N ASP A 116 -1.91 -25.79 12.53
CA ASP A 116 -2.55 -26.70 11.58
C ASP A 116 -2.90 -28.08 12.18
N GLU A 117 -4.17 -28.32 12.54
CA GLU A 117 -4.70 -29.66 12.82
C GLU A 117 -6.24 -29.71 12.65
N GLU A 118 -6.74 -29.26 11.49
CA GLU A 118 -8.08 -29.65 11.01
C GLU A 118 -8.02 -30.17 9.57
N ALA A 119 -6.85 -30.69 9.20
CA ALA A 119 -6.70 -31.57 8.05
C ALA A 119 -6.78 -33.03 8.53
N ALA A 120 -7.74 -33.76 7.97
CA ALA A 120 -7.88 -35.22 7.96
C ALA A 120 -8.69 -35.89 9.09
N GLU A 121 -10.02 -35.79 9.06
CA GLU A 121 -10.86 -36.92 9.51
C GLU A 121 -12.28 -37.02 8.92
N ILE A 122 -12.49 -36.79 7.61
CA ILE A 122 -13.67 -37.38 6.92
C ILE A 122 -13.29 -37.82 5.50
N GLN A 123 -12.50 -38.88 5.41
CA GLN A 123 -12.51 -39.78 4.26
C GLN A 123 -12.67 -41.20 4.81
N GLN A 124 -13.79 -41.86 4.52
CA GLN A 124 -13.87 -43.22 3.95
C GLN A 124 -15.24 -43.88 4.17
N GLY A 125 -15.82 -44.40 3.07
CA GLY A 125 -16.98 -45.31 3.05
C GLY A 125 -18.24 -44.61 2.53
N THR A 126 -18.90 -45.00 1.43
CA THR A 126 -18.89 -46.27 0.70
C THR A 126 -19.46 -46.07 -0.70
N ASN A 127 -18.80 -46.71 -1.65
CA ASN A 127 -19.23 -47.16 -2.97
C ASN A 127 -20.74 -47.37 -3.21
N ALA A 128 -21.11 -47.10 -4.48
CA ALA A 128 -21.95 -47.91 -5.36
C ALA A 128 -23.48 -47.69 -5.40
N VAL A 129 -23.95 -47.37 -6.63
CA VAL A 129 -24.95 -48.13 -7.42
C VAL A 129 -26.42 -48.01 -6.98
N LEU A 130 -27.18 -47.13 -7.66
CA LEU A 130 -28.17 -47.44 -8.71
C LEU A 130 -28.88 -46.16 -9.19
#